data_AF-A0A9Q4D496-F1
#
_entry.id   AF-A0A9Q4D496-F1
#
_cell.length_a   1.000
_cell.length_b   1.000
_cell.length_c   1.000
_cell.angle_alpha   90.00
_cell.angle_beta   90.00
_cell.angle_gamma   90.00
#
_symmetry.space_group_name_H-M   'P 1'
#
loop_
_entity.id
_entity.type
_entity.pdbx_description
1 polymer ?
#
loop_
_entity_poly.entity_id
_entity_poly.type
_entity_poly.pdbx_seq_one_letter_code
_entity_poly.pdbx_strand_id
1 'polypeptide(L)' 'MTIVDNAIYKDGKRILAPTSLQETFEECERLGGMAWVGLYRPDEAELQEVAEELNLHELAVEDALAGGQRAKLEHYDD' A
#
# COMPACT_ATOMS: atom_id res chain seq x y z
N MET A 1 10.69 -6.44 -7.51
CA MET A 1 10.45 -5.92 -6.14
C MET A 1 10.67 -4.42 -6.16
N THR A 2 9.57 -3.71 -6.33
CA THR A 2 9.48 -2.25 -6.49
C THR A 2 9.16 -1.52 -5.18
N ILE A 3 8.98 -2.27 -4.09
CA ILE A 3 8.79 -1.71 -2.74
C ILE A 3 10.05 -0.94 -2.33
N VAL A 4 9.90 0.36 -2.12
CA VAL A 4 10.98 1.27 -1.68
C VAL A 4 10.88 1.62 -0.20
N ASP A 5 9.70 1.49 0.40
CA ASP A 5 9.54 1.55 1.86
C ASP A 5 8.42 0.63 2.30
N ASN A 6 8.63 -0.01 3.44
CA ASN A 6 7.62 -0.81 4.12
C ASN A 6 7.85 -0.68 5.63
N ALA A 7 6.87 -0.11 6.33
CA ALA A 7 7.06 0.34 7.69
C ALA A 7 5.75 0.37 8.46
N ILE A 8 5.81 0.04 9.74
CA ILE A 8 4.69 0.25 10.67
C ILE A 8 5.06 1.40 11.60
N TYR A 9 4.17 2.38 11.69
CA TYR A 9 4.28 3.52 12.58
C TYR A 9 3.24 3.44 13.69
N LYS A 10 3.65 3.77 14.92
CA LYS A 10 2.76 3.94 16.06
C LYS A 10 3.19 5.16 16.86
N ASP A 11 2.23 6.01 17.22
CA ASP A 11 2.48 7.27 17.94
C ASP A 11 3.56 8.14 17.28
N GLY A 12 3.54 8.20 15.95
CA GLY A 12 4.50 8.96 15.13
C GLY A 12 5.90 8.35 15.04
N LYS A 13 6.12 7.12 15.53
CA LYS A 13 7.43 6.45 15.50
C LYS A 13 7.38 5.19 14.64
N ARG A 14 8.40 4.98 13.81
CA ARG A 14 8.60 3.71 13.10
C ARG A 14 8.95 2.62 14.12
N ILE A 15 8.10 1.60 14.24
CA ILE A 15 8.27 0.52 15.22
C ILE A 15 8.69 -0.80 14.56
N LEU A 16 8.36 -0.99 13.28
CA LEU A 16 8.71 -2.20 12.54
C LEU A 16 8.97 -1.85 11.06
N ALA A 17 9.80 -2.67 10.40
CA ALA A 17 10.05 -2.62 8.97
C ALA A 17 9.89 -4.04 8.39
N PRO A 18 8.65 -4.48 8.11
CA PRO A 18 8.39 -5.82 7.61
C PRO A 18 9.01 -6.08 6.24
N THR A 19 9.28 -7.34 5.95
CA THR A 19 9.93 -7.76 4.70
C THR A 19 8.95 -8.13 3.59
N SER A 20 7.68 -8.38 3.94
CA SER A 20 6.57 -8.63 3.01
C SER A 20 5.33 -7.84 3.38
N LEU A 21 4.40 -7.69 2.43
CA LEU A 21 3.10 -7.06 2.69
C LEU A 21 2.28 -7.89 3.67
N GLN A 22 2.25 -9.21 3.51
CA GLN A 22 1.58 -10.11 4.45
C GLN A 22 2.04 -9.88 5.90
N GLU A 23 3.36 -9.86 6.15
CA GLU A 23 3.92 -9.57 7.48
C GLU A 23 3.51 -8.17 7.97
N THR A 24 3.38 -7.21 7.05
CA THR A 24 2.93 -5.85 7.37
C THR A 24 1.51 -5.82 7.89
N PHE A 25 0.59 -6.55 7.27
CA PHE A 25 -0.80 -6.64 7.72
C PHE A 25 -0.91 -7.31 9.08
N GLU A 26 -0.33 -8.51 9.21
CA GLU A 26 -0.36 -9.29 10.43
C GLU A 26 0.19 -8.48 11.61
N GLU A 27 1.32 -7.80 11.42
CA GLU A 27 1.96 -7.01 12.46
C GLU A 27 1.25 -5.68 12.72
N CYS A 28 0.65 -5.05 11.70
CA CYS A 28 -0.09 -3.80 11.90
C CYS A 28 -1.39 -4.05 12.67
N GLU A 29 -2.10 -5.15 12.40
CA GLU A 29 -3.24 -5.58 13.20
C GLU A 29 -2.82 -5.93 14.64
N ARG A 30 -1.73 -6.68 14.80
CA ARG A 30 -1.25 -7.14 16.12
C ARG A 30 -0.72 -6.00 16.99
N LEU A 31 0.05 -5.08 16.44
CA LEU A 31 0.71 -4.00 17.18
C LEU A 31 -0.18 -2.76 17.30
N GLY A 32 -1.12 -2.59 16.37
CA GLY A 32 -1.85 -1.35 16.12
C GLY A 32 -0.96 -0.26 15.55
N GLY A 33 -1.55 0.68 14.80
CA GLY A 33 -0.83 1.80 14.20
C GLY A 33 -1.22 2.03 12.75
N MET A 34 -0.27 2.51 11.96
CA MET A 34 -0.42 2.79 10.53
C MET A 34 0.72 2.12 9.76
N ALA A 35 0.37 1.27 8.81
CA ALA A 35 1.31 0.76 7.81
C ALA A 35 1.56 1.82 6.73
N TRP A 36 2.81 1.95 6.31
CA TRP A 36 3.25 2.81 5.21
C TRP A 36 4.00 1.95 4.20
N VAL A 37 3.43 1.85 3.00
CA VAL A 37 3.99 1.08 1.88
C VAL A 37 4.26 2.05 0.73
N GLY A 38 5.50 2.08 0.25
CA GLY A 38 5.92 2.86 -0.90
C GLY A 38 6.30 1.94 -2.06
N LEU A 39 5.65 2.12 -3.21
CA LEU A 39 5.97 1.42 -4.46
C LEU A 39 6.64 2.39 -5.44
N TYR A 40 7.73 1.97 -6.07
CA TYR A 40 8.41 2.74 -7.11
C TYR A 40 8.36 2.01 -8.45
N ARG A 41 7.52 2.55 -9.35
CA ARG A 41 7.29 1.97 -10.69
C ARG A 41 6.98 0.46 -10.62
N PRO A 42 5.98 0.04 -9.80
CA PRO A 42 5.52 -1.34 -9.81
C PRO A 42 5.08 -1.75 -11.21
N ASP A 43 5.29 -3.01 -11.57
CA ASP A 43 4.60 -3.58 -12.72
C ASP A 43 3.13 -3.88 -12.38
N GLU A 44 2.36 -4.27 -13.39
CA GLU A 44 0.94 -4.54 -13.27
C GLU A 44 0.65 -5.68 -12.28
N ALA A 45 1.47 -6.73 -12.28
CA ALA A 45 1.28 -7.86 -11.40
C ALA A 45 1.59 -7.49 -9.94
N GLU A 46 2.70 -6.77 -9.69
CA GLU A 46 3.07 -6.30 -8.36
C GLU A 46 2.01 -5.35 -7.78
N LEU A 47 1.45 -4.43 -8.58
CA LEU A 47 0.41 -3.52 -8.10
C LEU A 47 -0.91 -4.27 -7.84
N GLN A 48 -1.26 -5.24 -8.68
CA GLN A 48 -2.46 -6.04 -8.51
C GLN A 48 -2.40 -6.89 -7.23
N GLU A 49 -1.26 -7.52 -6.93
CA GLU A 49 -1.05 -8.24 -5.67
C GLU A 49 -1.26 -7.32 -4.46
N VAL A 50 -0.71 -6.10 -4.50
CA VAL A 50 -0.91 -5.10 -3.44
C VAL A 50 -2.38 -4.70 -3.31
N ALA A 51 -3.06 -4.52 -4.44
CA ALA A 51 -4.46 -4.11 -4.48
C ALA A 51 -5.39 -5.18 -3.88
N GLU A 52 -5.15 -6.45 -4.19
CA GLU A 52 -5.92 -7.57 -3.64
C GLU A 52 -5.73 -7.67 -2.11
N GLU A 53 -4.50 -7.58 -1.64
CA GLU A 53 -4.18 -7.64 -0.22
C GLU A 53 -4.74 -6.45 0.58
N LEU A 54 -4.75 -5.24 -0.01
CA LEU A 54 -5.29 -4.02 0.62
C LEU A 54 -6.79 -3.79 0.35
N ASN A 55 -7.44 -4.67 -0.43
CA ASN A 55 -8.81 -4.49 -0.92
C ASN A 55 -9.02 -3.10 -1.58
N LEU A 56 -8.09 -2.67 -2.43
CA LEU A 56 -8.19 -1.41 -3.15
C LEU A 56 -9.25 -1.51 -4.26
N HIS A 57 -10.01 -0.43 -4.44
CA HIS A 57 -10.99 -0.36 -5.52
C HIS A 57 -10.32 -0.43 -6.90
N GLU A 58 -10.85 -1.23 -7.82
CA GLU A 58 -10.25 -1.52 -9.14
C GLU A 58 -9.88 -0.26 -9.93
N LEU A 59 -10.77 0.75 -9.96
CA LEU A 59 -10.51 2.04 -10.61
C LEU A 59 -9.26 2.76 -10.06
N ALA A 60 -8.99 2.66 -8.75
CA ALA A 60 -7.80 3.25 -8.16
C ALA A 60 -6.51 2.60 -8.68
N VAL A 61 -6.57 1.28 -8.90
CA VAL A 61 -5.47 0.48 -9.46
C VAL A 61 -5.27 0.84 -10.93
N GLU A 62 -6.34 0.90 -11.71
CA GLU A 62 -6.31 1.30 -13.13
C GLU A 62 -5.68 2.69 -13.30
N ASP A 63 -6.06 3.67 -12.48
CA ASP A 63 -5.51 5.01 -12.51
C ASP A 63 -4.01 5.05 -12.18
N ALA A 64 -3.57 4.25 -11.21
CA ALA A 64 -2.18 4.12 -10.84
C ALA A 64 -1.33 3.49 -11.96
N LEU A 65 -1.88 2.52 -12.71
CA LEU A 65 -1.24 1.90 -13.87
C LEU A 65 -1.17 2.82 -15.08
N ALA A 66 -2.26 3.54 -15.37
CA ALA A 66 -2.34 4.45 -16.52
C ALA A 66 -1.35 5.62 -16.37
N GLY A 67 -1.18 6.13 -15.15
CA GLY A 67 -0.32 7.27 -14.85
C GLY A 67 -0.81 8.58 -15.49
N GLY A 68 -0.04 9.66 -15.33
CA GLY A 68 -0.34 10.96 -15.98
C GLY A 68 -1.67 11.61 -15.57
N GLN A 69 -2.32 11.10 -14.53
CA GLN A 69 -3.56 11.63 -14.00
C GLN A 69 -3.36 13.04 -13.42
N ARG A 70 -4.39 13.88 -13.53
CA ARG A 70 -4.42 15.15 -12.79
C ARG A 70 -4.57 14.86 -11.30
N ALA A 71 -4.06 15.77 -10.47
CA ALA A 71 -4.26 15.69 -9.03
C ALA A 71 -5.77 15.63 -8.72
N LYS A 72 -6.20 14.58 -8.02
CA LYS A 72 -7.59 14.28 -7.71
C LYS A 72 -7.70 13.63 -6.33
N LEU A 73 -8.88 13.74 -5.73
CA LEU A 73 -9.29 13.03 -4.53
C LEU A 73 -10.59 12.31 -4.86
N GLU A 74 -10.61 11.00 -4.68
CA GLU A 74 -11.76 10.16 -4.97
C GLU A 74 -12.11 9.37 -3.71
N HIS A 75 -13.41 9.22 -3.48
CA HIS A 75 -13.94 8.32 -2.47
C HIS A 75 -14.45 7.09 -3.21
N TYR A 76 -13.90 5.94 -2.86
CA TYR A 76 -14.42 4.66 -3.28
C TYR A 76 -15.19 4.11 -2.08
N ASP A 77 -16.50 3.91 -2.25
CA ASP A 77 -17.32 3.28 -1.21
C ASP A 77 -16.95 1.78 -1.11
N ASP A 78 -17.08 1.21 0.10
CA ASP A 78 -16.81 -0.21 0.40
C ASP A 78 -17.83 -1.17 -0.25
#